data_AF-A0A4R3ZXR0-F1
#
_entry.id   AF-A0A4R3ZXR0-F1
#
_cell.length_a   1.000
_cell.length_b   1.000
_cell.length_c   1.000
_cell.angle_alpha   90.00
_cell.angle_beta   90.00
_cell.angle_gamma   90.00
#
_symmetry.space_group_name_H-M   'P 1'
#
loop_
_entity.id
_entity.type
_entity.pdbx_description
1 polymer ?
#
loop_
_entity_poly.entity_id
_entity_poly.type
_entity_poly.pdbx_seq_one_letter_code
_entity_poly.pdbx_strand_id
1 'polypeptide(L)'
;MTLLRAVAVAALVVVATSSATSTAAPAASAVPAASAAPTTPPTAAGVPWRWWDGAVHQLTHGLADPPGLNRDDCRPTADRPEPVILVHGTGLNGGNSWATVGAALAADGFCVWAPTVGALPGLGAAGGLDSLTGASAPQLAAEIDRVRALTGAAEVDLVGHSQGAIVASYVAATARADSVRTVVTLGADPARSGEGPPEFVTDLLGVLSAETAERDAEATLAWLGDEGVPFARGVRYVAVSSDYDELTGPVVAPQVPDFVDLRVVRLQDGCEADRSGHLTVLASPRAVDLVIDALGGPLRSGHGGPGDGGPGGGAGLDVPPPRCVPADQLVGVLAPVPPR
;
A
#
# COMPACT_ATOMS: atom_id res chain seq x y z
N MET A 1 -21.52 2.34 10.51
CA MET A 1 -21.93 3.40 9.56
C MET A 1 -21.54 4.79 10.05
N THR A 2 -21.90 5.21 11.27
CA THR A 2 -21.51 6.53 11.83
C THR A 2 -20.02 6.63 12.19
N LEU A 3 -19.38 5.52 12.58
CA LEU A 3 -17.98 5.48 12.99
C LEU A 3 -16.99 5.65 11.82
N LEU A 4 -17.24 5.02 10.66
CA LEU A 4 -16.40 5.17 9.46
C LEU A 4 -16.45 6.60 8.91
N ARG A 5 -17.66 7.19 8.83
CA ARG A 5 -17.83 8.61 8.51
C ARG A 5 -17.13 9.51 9.53
N ALA A 6 -17.19 9.17 10.82
CA ALA A 6 -16.50 9.94 11.86
C ALA A 6 -14.97 9.84 11.78
N VAL A 7 -14.40 8.70 11.36
CA VAL A 7 -12.94 8.53 11.20
C VAL A 7 -12.43 9.29 9.97
N ALA A 8 -13.13 9.22 8.84
CA ALA A 8 -12.81 10.02 7.64
C ALA A 8 -12.95 11.53 7.90
N VAL A 9 -13.98 11.94 8.68
CA VAL A 9 -14.17 13.35 9.09
C VAL A 9 -13.17 13.78 10.17
N ALA A 10 -12.77 12.91 11.10
CA ALA A 10 -11.80 13.25 12.15
C ALA A 10 -10.38 13.48 11.60
N ALA A 11 -9.99 12.78 10.53
CA ALA A 11 -8.77 13.08 9.80
C ALA A 11 -8.80 14.48 9.13
N LEU A 12 -9.99 14.98 8.80
CA LEU A 12 -10.21 16.30 8.19
C LEU A 12 -10.21 17.47 9.20
N VAL A 13 -10.58 17.22 10.46
CA VAL A 13 -10.91 18.28 11.46
C VAL A 13 -9.67 18.92 12.11
N VAL A 14 -8.46 18.37 11.96
CA VAL A 14 -7.26 18.89 12.65
C VAL A 14 -6.75 20.22 12.07
N VAL A 15 -7.25 20.70 10.92
CA VAL A 15 -6.73 21.91 10.26
C VAL A 15 -7.41 23.22 10.69
N ALA A 16 -8.50 23.19 11.46
CA ALA A 16 -9.24 24.41 11.80
C ALA A 16 -9.11 24.80 13.27
N THR A 17 -7.99 25.40 13.67
CA THR A 17 -7.99 26.55 14.61
C THR A 17 -6.57 27.07 14.81
N SER A 18 -6.24 28.18 14.14
CA SER A 18 -5.35 29.24 14.67
C SER A 18 -5.37 30.45 13.74
N SER A 19 -6.43 31.25 13.84
CA SER A 19 -6.44 32.61 13.30
C SER A 19 -5.96 33.55 14.39
N ALA A 20 -4.68 33.92 14.37
CA ALA A 20 -4.16 35.06 15.11
C ALA A 20 -3.36 35.95 14.16
N THR A 21 -3.99 37.05 13.75
CA THR A 21 -3.37 38.13 12.99
C THR A 21 -2.39 38.88 13.88
N SER A 22 -1.10 38.90 13.50
CA SER A 22 -0.17 39.94 13.95
C SER A 22 0.79 40.29 12.82
N THR A 23 0.61 41.48 12.27
CA THR A 23 1.45 42.07 11.24
C THR A 23 2.69 42.69 11.89
N ALA A 24 3.82 41.99 11.81
CA ALA A 24 5.15 42.59 11.92
C ALA A 24 6.15 41.70 11.18
N ALA A 25 6.76 42.21 10.11
CA ALA A 25 7.88 41.55 9.45
C ALA A 25 9.17 41.78 10.28
N PRO A 26 9.98 40.74 10.49
CA PRO A 26 11.43 40.95 10.42
C PRO A 26 12.21 39.83 9.70
N ALA A 27 13.22 40.30 8.97
CA ALA A 27 14.49 39.70 8.57
C ALA A 27 14.59 38.16 8.39
N ALA A 28 14.89 37.76 7.15
CA ALA A 28 15.34 36.42 6.78
C ALA A 28 16.57 36.00 7.59
N SER A 29 16.34 35.19 8.62
CA SER A 29 17.38 34.39 9.26
C SER A 29 17.39 33.05 8.54
N ALA A 30 18.50 32.71 7.89
CA ALA A 30 18.70 31.39 7.31
C ALA A 30 18.66 30.36 8.45
N VAL A 31 17.57 29.60 8.52
CA VAL A 31 17.47 28.43 9.38
C VAL A 31 18.45 27.41 8.80
N PRO A 32 19.46 26.93 9.55
CA PRO A 32 20.27 25.82 9.07
C PRO A 32 19.32 24.64 8.88
N ALA A 33 19.33 24.04 7.68
CA ALA A 33 18.64 22.78 7.45
C ALA A 33 19.15 21.79 8.50
N ALA A 34 18.33 21.51 9.52
CA ALA A 34 18.62 20.45 10.45
C ALA A 34 18.67 19.18 9.61
N SER A 35 19.87 18.64 9.43
CA SER A 35 20.05 17.30 8.87
C SER A 35 19.31 16.38 9.83
N ALA A 36 18.13 15.91 9.41
CA ALA A 36 17.43 14.86 10.11
C ALA A 36 18.42 13.70 10.26
N ALA A 37 18.74 13.33 11.49
CA ALA A 37 19.58 12.18 11.74
C ALA A 37 18.96 10.97 11.01
N PRO A 38 19.76 10.07 10.42
CA PRO A 38 19.23 8.90 9.74
C PRO A 38 18.38 8.10 10.73
N THR A 39 17.08 8.07 10.51
CA THR A 39 16.14 7.34 11.35
C THR A 39 16.43 5.85 11.16
N THR A 40 17.05 5.22 12.14
CA THR A 40 17.33 3.78 12.11
C THR A 40 15.99 3.04 11.90
N PRO A 41 15.94 1.99 11.06
CA PRO A 41 14.69 1.27 10.84
C PRO A 41 14.26 0.59 12.15
N PRO A 42 12.96 0.41 12.39
CA PRO A 42 12.47 -0.25 13.58
C PRO A 42 12.94 -1.71 13.61
N THR A 43 13.19 -2.24 14.81
CA THR A 43 13.34 -3.69 15.01
C THR A 43 11.98 -4.38 14.92
N ALA A 44 11.93 -5.69 14.70
CA ALA A 44 10.68 -6.46 14.68
C ALA A 44 9.80 -6.27 15.94
N ALA A 45 10.40 -6.10 17.12
CA ALA A 45 9.69 -5.83 18.37
C ALA A 45 9.07 -4.42 18.46
N GLY A 46 9.50 -3.50 17.58
CA GLY A 46 9.02 -2.12 17.50
C GLY A 46 7.93 -1.90 16.45
N VAL A 47 7.47 -2.96 15.78
CA VAL A 47 6.38 -2.87 14.80
C VAL A 47 5.06 -2.58 15.54
N PRO A 48 4.37 -1.47 15.22
CA PRO A 48 3.01 -1.24 15.71
C PRO A 48 2.05 -2.25 15.05
N TRP A 49 1.02 -2.69 15.77
CA TRP A 49 0.07 -3.72 15.29
C TRP A 49 -1.39 -3.25 15.33
N ARG A 50 -1.63 -1.94 15.44
CA ARG A 50 -2.97 -1.37 15.29
C ARG A 50 -3.02 -0.55 14.02
N TRP A 51 -4.10 -0.72 13.25
CA TRP A 51 -4.26 -0.04 11.96
C TRP A 51 -4.35 1.49 12.08
N TRP A 52 -4.62 2.03 13.28
CA TRP A 52 -4.64 3.47 13.55
C TRP A 52 -3.34 4.02 14.19
N ASP A 53 -2.33 3.20 14.44
CA ASP A 53 -1.10 3.66 15.10
C ASP A 53 -0.37 4.74 14.26
N GLY A 54 -0.44 4.67 12.93
CA GLY A 54 0.08 5.71 12.04
C GLY A 54 -0.64 7.05 12.20
N ALA A 55 -1.97 7.01 12.33
CA ALA A 55 -2.76 8.22 12.60
C ALA A 55 -2.40 8.84 13.96
N VAL A 56 -2.27 8.01 15.01
CA VAL A 56 -1.83 8.48 16.34
C VAL A 56 -0.43 9.07 16.27
N HIS A 57 0.49 8.44 15.53
CA HIS A 57 1.84 8.95 15.32
C HIS A 57 1.81 10.34 14.68
N GLN A 58 1.13 10.49 13.55
CA GLN A 58 1.02 11.78 12.85
C GLN A 58 0.34 12.86 13.69
N LEU A 59 -0.70 12.53 14.45
CA LEU A 59 -1.37 13.48 15.36
C LEU A 59 -0.43 14.00 16.46
N THR A 60 0.48 13.15 16.94
CA THR A 60 1.41 13.48 18.02
C THR A 60 2.76 14.03 17.53
N HIS A 61 3.05 13.92 16.23
CA HIS A 61 4.33 14.30 15.61
C HIS A 61 4.16 15.24 14.40
N GLY A 62 3.04 15.96 14.31
CA GLY A 62 2.85 17.01 13.30
C GLY A 62 2.88 16.50 11.86
N LEU A 63 2.20 15.38 11.60
CA LEU A 63 2.15 14.69 10.30
C LEU A 63 3.47 14.07 9.83
N ALA A 64 4.50 13.97 10.69
CA ALA A 64 5.70 13.22 10.37
C ALA A 64 5.40 11.74 10.09
N ASP A 65 6.15 11.13 9.17
CA ASP A 65 6.02 9.71 8.87
C ASP A 65 6.53 8.84 10.04
N PRO A 66 5.86 7.70 10.32
CA PRO A 66 6.37 6.70 11.23
C PRO A 66 7.80 6.24 10.88
N PRO A 67 8.61 5.83 11.89
CA PRO A 67 9.96 5.34 11.66
C PRO A 67 10.03 4.19 10.64
N GLY A 68 11.02 4.25 9.75
CA GLY A 68 11.27 3.23 8.73
C GLY A 68 10.70 3.56 7.34
N LEU A 69 9.78 4.53 7.23
CA LEU A 69 9.25 5.00 5.96
C LEU A 69 10.08 6.17 5.39
N ASN A 70 10.03 6.32 4.06
CA ASN A 70 10.51 7.50 3.32
C ASN A 70 11.98 7.88 3.60
N ARG A 71 12.83 6.85 3.69
CA ARG A 71 14.26 6.99 3.96
C ARG A 71 15.07 7.10 2.67
N ASP A 72 15.32 8.32 2.22
CA ASP A 72 16.11 8.58 1.01
C ASP A 72 17.59 8.14 1.12
N ASP A 73 18.07 7.91 2.36
CA ASP A 73 19.38 7.32 2.65
C ASP A 73 19.40 5.78 2.57
N CYS A 74 18.25 5.13 2.44
CA CYS A 74 18.16 3.68 2.36
C CYS A 74 18.77 3.15 1.05
N ARG A 75 19.48 2.03 1.13
CA ARG A 75 20.08 1.36 -0.02
C ARG A 75 19.63 -0.10 -0.06
N PRO A 76 18.99 -0.55 -1.16
CA PRO A 76 18.62 -1.95 -1.34
C PRO A 76 19.84 -2.87 -1.21
N THR A 77 19.60 -4.10 -0.77
CA THR A 77 20.64 -5.12 -0.57
C THR A 77 20.49 -6.23 -1.62
N ALA A 78 21.45 -7.15 -1.69
CA ALA A 78 21.32 -8.31 -2.60
C ALA A 78 20.11 -9.20 -2.23
N ASP A 79 19.76 -9.28 -0.94
CA ASP A 79 18.63 -10.07 -0.46
C ASP A 79 17.29 -9.34 -0.66
N ARG A 80 17.32 -8.00 -0.72
CA ARG A 80 16.17 -7.10 -0.96
C ARG A 80 16.52 -6.06 -2.03
N PRO A 81 16.64 -6.44 -3.32
CA PRO A 81 17.16 -5.56 -4.35
C PRO A 81 16.15 -4.52 -4.84
N GLU A 82 14.86 -4.82 -4.78
CA GLU A 82 13.80 -3.91 -5.19
C GLU A 82 13.30 -3.07 -4.01
N PRO A 83 13.32 -1.73 -4.12
CA PRO A 83 12.67 -0.86 -3.17
C PRO A 83 11.15 -0.99 -3.26
N VAL A 84 10.46 -0.81 -2.13
CA VAL A 84 9.01 -0.97 -2.02
C VAL A 84 8.35 0.41 -1.91
N ILE A 85 7.30 0.65 -2.69
CA ILE A 85 6.46 1.84 -2.62
C ILE A 85 5.05 1.43 -2.17
N LEU A 86 4.60 2.00 -1.05
CA LEU A 86 3.32 1.74 -0.43
C LEU A 86 2.30 2.81 -0.82
N VAL A 87 1.17 2.41 -1.39
CA VAL A 87 0.17 3.32 -1.99
C VAL A 87 -1.13 3.26 -1.19
N HIS A 88 -1.41 4.33 -0.44
CA HIS A 88 -2.54 4.39 0.49
C HIS A 88 -3.91 4.40 -0.21
N GLY A 89 -4.95 4.08 0.57
CA GLY A 89 -6.36 4.18 0.13
C GLY A 89 -6.93 5.60 0.19
N THR A 90 -8.22 5.73 -0.15
CA THR A 90 -8.94 7.00 -0.26
C THR A 90 -8.97 7.79 1.05
N GLY A 91 -8.62 9.08 0.99
CA GLY A 91 -8.67 10.00 2.13
C GLY A 91 -7.61 9.74 3.20
N LEU A 92 -6.68 8.81 2.96
CA LEU A 92 -5.56 8.49 3.82
C LEU A 92 -4.27 9.12 3.28
N ASN A 93 -3.14 8.85 3.92
CA ASN A 93 -1.83 9.30 3.47
C ASN A 93 -0.77 8.22 3.75
N GLY A 94 0.46 8.45 3.28
CA GLY A 94 1.56 7.50 3.45
C GLY A 94 1.82 7.12 4.91
N GLY A 95 2.03 8.11 5.77
CA GLY A 95 2.40 7.88 7.17
C GLY A 95 1.26 7.33 8.04
N ASN A 96 -0.01 7.68 7.80
CA ASN A 96 -1.10 7.16 8.61
C ASN A 96 -1.56 5.74 8.23
N SER A 97 -1.35 5.34 6.98
CA SER A 97 -1.79 4.02 6.47
C SER A 97 -0.79 2.91 6.78
N TRP A 98 0.50 3.24 6.73
CA TRP A 98 1.54 2.23 6.55
C TRP A 98 2.46 2.03 7.75
N ALA A 99 2.07 2.49 8.94
CA ALA A 99 2.88 2.34 10.15
C ALA A 99 3.25 0.88 10.45
N THR A 100 2.31 -0.06 10.31
CA THR A 100 2.54 -1.49 10.60
C THR A 100 3.33 -2.16 9.49
N VAL A 101 2.77 -2.21 8.27
CA VAL A 101 3.41 -2.86 7.10
C VAL A 101 4.77 -2.23 6.79
N GLY A 102 4.87 -0.90 6.81
CA GLY A 102 6.12 -0.19 6.55
C GLY A 102 7.20 -0.50 7.59
N ALA A 103 6.86 -0.47 8.88
CA ALA A 103 7.80 -0.85 9.93
C ALA A 103 8.22 -2.31 9.82
N ALA A 104 7.29 -3.23 9.51
CA ALA A 104 7.59 -4.64 9.36
C ALA A 104 8.52 -4.91 8.17
N LEU A 105 8.25 -4.28 7.02
CA LEU A 105 9.11 -4.38 5.84
C LEU A 105 10.50 -3.78 6.10
N ALA A 106 10.57 -2.62 6.73
CA ALA A 106 11.85 -2.00 7.11
C ALA A 106 12.64 -2.88 8.11
N ALA A 107 11.95 -3.51 9.07
CA ALA A 107 12.56 -4.47 10.00
C ALA A 107 13.06 -5.74 9.30
N ASP A 108 12.44 -6.12 8.18
CA ASP A 108 12.79 -7.26 7.32
C ASP A 108 13.83 -6.89 6.22
N GLY A 109 14.36 -5.66 6.27
CA GLY A 109 15.47 -5.20 5.45
C GLY A 109 15.10 -4.53 4.13
N PHE A 110 13.81 -4.29 3.86
CA PHE A 110 13.37 -3.55 2.67
C PHE A 110 13.63 -2.04 2.83
N CYS A 111 13.93 -1.38 1.72
CA CYS A 111 13.82 0.08 1.63
C CYS A 111 12.39 0.46 1.23
N VAL A 112 11.73 1.28 2.04
CA VAL A 112 10.29 1.51 1.94
C VAL A 112 9.97 3.00 1.81
N TRP A 113 9.18 3.35 0.80
CA TRP A 113 8.57 4.65 0.61
C TRP A 113 7.06 4.54 0.67
N ALA A 114 6.41 5.58 1.16
CA ALA A 114 4.96 5.71 1.28
C ALA A 114 4.59 7.14 0.91
N PRO A 115 4.52 7.48 -0.39
CA PRO A 115 4.12 8.81 -0.82
C PRO A 115 2.66 9.08 -0.47
N THR A 116 2.30 10.35 -0.33
CA THR A 116 0.91 10.78 -0.32
C THR A 116 0.55 11.26 -1.71
N VAL A 117 -0.31 10.52 -2.42
CA VAL A 117 -0.69 10.78 -3.81
C VAL A 117 -2.15 11.16 -3.92
N GLY A 118 -2.52 11.94 -4.92
CA GLY A 118 -3.90 12.34 -5.16
C GLY A 118 -4.46 13.34 -4.13
N ALA A 119 -3.61 14.10 -3.44
CA ALA A 119 -4.06 15.15 -2.53
C ALA A 119 -4.56 16.37 -3.32
N LEU A 120 -5.69 16.94 -2.91
CA LEU A 120 -6.18 18.19 -3.49
C LEU A 120 -5.29 19.37 -3.04
N PRO A 121 -5.18 20.45 -3.86
CA PRO A 121 -4.43 21.64 -3.47
C PRO A 121 -4.84 22.17 -2.10
N GLY A 122 -3.87 22.33 -1.19
CA GLY A 122 -4.10 22.79 0.19
C GLY A 122 -4.52 21.70 1.19
N LEU A 123 -4.72 20.45 0.74
CA LEU A 123 -5.07 19.29 1.58
C LEU A 123 -3.98 18.21 1.57
N GLY A 124 -2.71 18.60 1.68
CA GLY A 124 -1.56 17.67 1.61
C GLY A 124 -1.50 16.59 2.70
N ALA A 125 -2.37 16.65 3.72
CA ALA A 125 -2.48 15.64 4.78
C ALA A 125 -3.36 14.44 4.39
N ALA A 126 -4.11 14.52 3.29
CA ALA A 126 -4.99 13.45 2.81
C ALA A 126 -4.93 13.34 1.28
N GLY A 127 -4.60 12.16 0.79
CA GLY A 127 -4.53 11.82 -0.62
C GLY A 127 -5.71 10.97 -1.11
N GLY A 128 -5.65 10.54 -2.36
CA GLY A 128 -6.70 9.76 -3.01
C GLY A 128 -8.01 10.53 -3.16
N LEU A 129 -7.93 11.86 -3.26
CA LEU A 129 -9.06 12.78 -3.38
C LEU A 129 -9.19 13.40 -4.77
N ASP A 130 -8.09 13.43 -5.53
CA ASP A 130 -8.10 13.74 -6.95
C ASP A 130 -8.23 12.46 -7.80
N SER A 131 -8.66 12.64 -9.05
CA SER A 131 -8.84 11.56 -10.02
C SER A 131 -7.55 10.77 -10.26
N LEU A 132 -7.74 9.51 -10.64
CA LEU A 132 -6.70 8.54 -11.00
C LEU A 132 -5.70 9.14 -11.99
N THR A 133 -6.19 9.77 -13.06
CA THR A 133 -5.36 10.37 -14.12
C THR A 133 -4.97 11.82 -13.85
N GLY A 134 -5.58 12.48 -12.86
CA GLY A 134 -5.27 13.85 -12.44
C GLY A 134 -3.94 13.91 -11.69
N ALA A 135 -3.97 13.69 -10.38
CA ALA A 135 -2.77 13.71 -9.54
C ALA A 135 -2.27 12.32 -9.16
N SER A 136 -3.16 11.34 -8.93
CA SER A 136 -2.79 10.06 -8.30
C SER A 136 -1.77 9.26 -9.10
N ALA A 137 -2.07 8.91 -10.36
CA ALA A 137 -1.16 8.14 -11.21
C ALA A 137 0.11 8.92 -11.61
N PRO A 138 0.04 10.21 -12.02
CA PRO A 138 1.25 10.96 -12.34
C PRO A 138 2.21 11.12 -11.15
N GLN A 139 1.69 11.35 -9.95
CA GLN A 139 2.53 11.46 -8.74
C GLN A 139 3.17 10.12 -8.39
N LEU A 140 2.45 9.00 -8.48
CA LEU A 140 3.04 7.69 -8.24
C LEU A 140 4.10 7.34 -9.30
N ALA A 141 3.85 7.63 -10.58
CA ALA A 141 4.82 7.41 -11.65
C ALA A 141 6.11 8.22 -11.42
N ALA A 142 5.99 9.48 -10.97
CA ALA A 142 7.12 10.30 -10.60
C ALA A 142 7.87 9.77 -9.38
N GLU A 143 7.16 9.22 -8.39
CA GLU A 143 7.78 8.61 -7.22
C GLU A 143 8.56 7.33 -7.58
N ILE A 144 8.02 6.49 -8.48
CA ILE A 144 8.74 5.33 -9.01
C ILE A 144 10.08 5.76 -9.63
N ASP A 145 10.06 6.79 -10.48
CA ASP A 145 11.27 7.31 -11.11
C ASP A 145 12.26 7.87 -10.09
N ARG A 146 11.76 8.62 -9.08
CA ARG A 146 12.56 9.20 -8.00
C ARG A 146 13.25 8.12 -7.18
N VAL A 147 12.49 7.10 -6.74
CA VAL A 147 13.01 6.01 -5.90
C VAL A 147 14.05 5.20 -6.66
N ARG A 148 13.82 4.88 -7.94
CA ARG A 148 14.82 4.20 -8.79
C ARG A 148 16.09 5.04 -8.95
N ALA A 149 15.95 6.35 -9.16
CA ALA A 149 17.10 7.24 -9.27
C ALA A 149 17.91 7.34 -7.96
N LEU A 150 17.24 7.33 -6.80
CA LEU A 150 17.89 7.40 -5.48
C LEU A 150 18.62 6.11 -5.11
N THR A 151 18.04 4.97 -5.47
CA THR A 151 18.52 3.65 -5.05
C THR A 151 19.42 2.97 -6.08
N GLY A 152 19.29 3.35 -7.36
CA GLY A 152 19.92 2.66 -8.48
C GLY A 152 19.22 1.36 -8.88
N ALA A 153 18.05 1.05 -8.30
CA ALA A 153 17.30 -0.16 -8.60
C ALA A 153 16.72 -0.14 -10.02
N ALA A 154 16.75 -1.28 -10.69
CA ALA A 154 16.19 -1.42 -12.04
C ALA A 154 14.66 -1.37 -12.03
N GLU A 155 14.02 -1.94 -11.01
CA GLU A 155 12.58 -2.00 -10.84
C GLU A 155 12.22 -1.69 -9.38
N VAL A 156 10.94 -1.43 -9.11
CA VAL A 156 10.38 -1.31 -7.77
C VAL A 156 9.28 -2.35 -7.56
N ASP A 157 8.91 -2.58 -6.31
CA ASP A 157 7.65 -3.24 -5.98
C ASP A 157 6.62 -2.24 -5.46
N LEU A 158 5.36 -2.48 -5.79
CA LEU A 158 4.24 -1.70 -5.30
C LEU A 158 3.38 -2.53 -4.35
N VAL A 159 2.98 -1.93 -3.22
CA VAL A 159 1.93 -2.50 -2.36
C VAL A 159 0.83 -1.47 -2.24
N GLY A 160 -0.34 -1.77 -2.76
CA GLY A 160 -1.48 -0.86 -2.74
C GLY A 160 -2.61 -1.36 -1.84
N HIS A 161 -3.26 -0.44 -1.13
CA HIS A 161 -4.44 -0.72 -0.33
C HIS A 161 -5.67 0.00 -0.88
N SER A 162 -6.79 -0.70 -1.00
CA SER A 162 -8.07 -0.10 -1.45
C SER A 162 -7.87 0.63 -2.78
N GLN A 163 -8.27 1.90 -2.90
CA GLN A 163 -8.00 2.74 -4.07
C GLN A 163 -6.50 2.76 -4.47
N GLY A 164 -5.57 2.70 -3.52
CA GLY A 164 -4.14 2.65 -3.81
C GLY A 164 -3.71 1.39 -4.55
N ALA A 165 -4.43 0.27 -4.40
CA ALA A 165 -4.22 -0.93 -5.23
C ALA A 165 -4.60 -0.70 -6.70
N ILE A 166 -5.65 0.08 -6.94
CA ILE A 166 -6.08 0.48 -8.29
C ILE A 166 -5.04 1.42 -8.89
N VAL A 167 -4.60 2.44 -8.15
CA VAL A 167 -3.55 3.38 -8.60
C VAL A 167 -2.24 2.66 -8.93
N ALA A 168 -1.79 1.75 -8.06
CA ALA A 168 -0.57 0.97 -8.28
C ALA A 168 -0.67 0.08 -9.52
N SER A 169 -1.76 -0.65 -9.66
CA SER A 169 -1.99 -1.54 -10.80
C SER A 169 -2.13 -0.76 -12.11
N TYR A 170 -2.84 0.36 -12.09
CA TYR A 170 -2.98 1.27 -13.24
C TYR A 170 -1.64 1.80 -13.70
N VAL A 171 -0.80 2.32 -12.79
CA VAL A 171 0.52 2.87 -13.14
C VAL A 171 1.45 1.77 -13.67
N ALA A 172 1.44 0.59 -13.05
CA ALA A 172 2.21 -0.55 -13.54
C ALA A 172 1.81 -0.95 -14.96
N ALA A 173 0.51 -0.97 -15.26
CA ALA A 173 0.02 -1.38 -16.57
C ALA A 173 0.11 -0.31 -17.67
N THR A 174 -0.05 0.98 -17.33
CA THR A 174 -0.22 2.04 -18.34
C THR A 174 1.00 2.93 -18.51
N ALA A 175 1.89 3.01 -17.50
CA ALA A 175 2.95 4.01 -17.48
C ALA A 175 4.34 3.45 -17.11
N ARG A 176 4.43 2.38 -16.32
CA ARG A 176 5.69 1.90 -15.71
C ARG A 176 5.85 0.38 -15.73
N ALA A 177 5.35 -0.30 -16.77
CA ALA A 177 5.46 -1.77 -16.88
C ALA A 177 6.91 -2.27 -16.78
N ASP A 178 7.86 -1.60 -17.44
CA ASP A 178 9.28 -1.95 -17.42
C ASP A 178 10.03 -1.45 -16.17
N SER A 179 9.31 -0.97 -15.15
CA SER A 179 9.89 -0.40 -13.93
C SER A 179 9.25 -0.91 -12.66
N VAL A 180 8.26 -1.81 -12.79
CA VAL A 180 7.55 -2.43 -11.67
C VAL A 180 7.70 -3.94 -11.81
N ARG A 181 8.25 -4.59 -10.79
CA ARG A 181 8.44 -6.05 -10.78
C ARG A 181 7.20 -6.76 -10.26
N THR A 182 6.72 -6.33 -9.09
CA THR A 182 5.58 -6.92 -8.40
C THR A 182 4.58 -5.86 -7.94
N VAL A 183 3.29 -6.15 -8.08
CA VAL A 183 2.19 -5.40 -7.46
C VAL A 183 1.47 -6.31 -6.47
N VAL A 184 1.46 -5.93 -5.19
CA VAL A 184 0.68 -6.58 -4.14
C VAL A 184 -0.53 -5.73 -3.81
N THR A 185 -1.74 -6.31 -3.82
CA THR A 185 -2.97 -5.59 -3.51
C THR A 185 -3.60 -6.09 -2.21
N LEU A 186 -4.04 -5.15 -1.37
CA LEU A 186 -4.75 -5.40 -0.12
C LEU A 186 -6.13 -4.73 -0.20
N GLY A 187 -7.21 -5.45 0.11
CA GLY A 187 -8.55 -4.87 0.14
C GLY A 187 -9.01 -4.30 -1.21
N ALA A 188 -8.65 -4.98 -2.30
CA ALA A 188 -9.09 -4.64 -3.65
C ALA A 188 -9.35 -5.92 -4.44
N ASP A 189 -10.36 -5.88 -5.30
CA ASP A 189 -10.64 -6.95 -6.25
C ASP A 189 -9.87 -6.67 -7.56
N PRO A 190 -8.84 -7.48 -7.91
CA PRO A 190 -8.06 -7.27 -9.11
C PRO A 190 -8.91 -7.45 -10.39
N ALA A 191 -10.01 -8.20 -10.34
CA ALA A 191 -10.92 -8.37 -11.48
C ALA A 191 -11.81 -7.15 -11.70
N ARG A 192 -12.23 -6.48 -10.62
CA ARG A 192 -13.07 -5.26 -10.67
C ARG A 192 -12.26 -3.98 -10.70
N SER A 193 -10.95 -4.08 -10.79
CA SER A 193 -10.09 -2.90 -10.90
C SER A 193 -10.41 -2.09 -12.16
N GLY A 194 -11.03 -2.71 -13.19
CA GLY A 194 -11.58 -2.09 -14.41
C GLY A 194 -13.03 -1.57 -14.32
N GLU A 195 -13.69 -1.70 -13.17
CA GLU A 195 -15.10 -1.26 -12.97
C GLU A 195 -15.20 0.10 -12.25
N GLY A 196 -14.07 0.69 -11.86
CA GLY A 196 -14.00 1.91 -11.05
C GLY A 196 -14.27 1.63 -9.56
N PRO A 197 -14.10 2.64 -8.67
CA PRO A 197 -14.57 2.50 -7.31
C PRO A 197 -16.10 2.28 -7.35
N PRO A 198 -16.64 1.28 -6.65
CA PRO A 198 -18.08 1.06 -6.61
C PRO A 198 -18.83 2.33 -6.17
N GLU A 199 -20.05 2.58 -6.67
CA GLU A 199 -20.87 3.75 -6.25
C GLU A 199 -21.03 3.83 -4.73
N PHE A 200 -20.99 2.69 -4.03
CA PHE A 200 -21.03 2.69 -2.57
C PHE A 200 -19.80 3.35 -1.95
N VAL A 201 -18.60 3.32 -2.55
CA VAL A 201 -17.39 3.99 -2.01
C VAL A 201 -17.55 5.50 -2.11
N THR A 202 -18.05 5.99 -3.25
CA THR A 202 -18.36 7.41 -3.47
C THR A 202 -19.47 7.89 -2.53
N ASP A 203 -20.54 7.11 -2.32
CA ASP A 203 -21.68 7.48 -1.47
C ASP A 203 -21.44 7.27 0.04
N LEU A 204 -20.70 6.22 0.42
CA LEU A 204 -20.43 5.88 1.82
C LEU A 204 -19.38 6.80 2.42
N LEU A 205 -18.30 7.06 1.67
CA LEU A 205 -17.20 7.92 2.13
C LEU A 205 -17.50 9.41 1.87
N GLY A 206 -18.18 9.76 0.77
CA GLY A 206 -18.52 11.15 0.44
C GLY A 206 -17.30 12.07 0.28
N VAL A 207 -16.13 11.49 0.01
CA VAL A 207 -14.83 12.19 -0.06
C VAL A 207 -14.42 12.55 -1.49
N LEU A 208 -14.98 11.86 -2.49
CA LEU A 208 -14.76 12.15 -3.90
C LEU A 208 -15.90 13.00 -4.46
N SER A 209 -15.58 13.94 -5.34
CA SER A 209 -16.61 14.65 -6.10
C SER A 209 -17.23 13.73 -7.16
N ALA A 210 -18.47 13.99 -7.57
CA ALA A 210 -19.11 13.23 -8.66
C ALA A 210 -18.28 13.29 -9.96
N GLU A 211 -17.71 14.45 -10.27
CA GLU A 211 -16.81 14.66 -11.42
C GLU A 211 -15.54 13.81 -11.30
N THR A 212 -14.96 13.69 -10.11
CA THR A 212 -13.80 12.81 -9.84
C THR A 212 -14.18 11.36 -10.08
N ALA A 213 -15.32 10.92 -9.57
CA ALA A 213 -15.80 9.55 -9.74
C ALA A 213 -16.06 9.19 -11.21
N GLU A 214 -16.67 10.09 -11.97
CA GLU A 214 -16.90 9.91 -13.41
C GLU A 214 -15.59 9.78 -14.18
N ARG A 215 -14.60 10.64 -13.89
CA ARG A 215 -13.26 10.56 -14.49
C ARG A 215 -12.54 9.26 -14.16
N ASP A 216 -12.66 8.80 -12.92
CA ASP A 216 -12.05 7.55 -12.49
C ASP A 216 -12.68 6.36 -13.21
N ALA A 217 -14.01 6.35 -13.35
CA ALA A 217 -14.70 5.30 -14.11
C ALA A 217 -14.26 5.29 -15.59
N GLU A 218 -14.18 6.46 -16.24
CA GLU A 218 -13.70 6.57 -17.62
C GLU A 218 -12.26 6.07 -17.78
N ALA A 219 -11.35 6.53 -16.92
CA ALA A 219 -9.95 6.12 -16.95
C ALA A 219 -9.78 4.60 -16.74
N THR A 220 -10.62 4.05 -15.88
CA THR A 220 -10.58 2.65 -15.49
C THR A 220 -11.15 1.73 -16.58
N LEU A 221 -12.16 2.18 -17.32
CA LEU A 221 -12.63 1.50 -18.53
C LEU A 221 -11.58 1.54 -19.65
N ALA A 222 -10.93 2.69 -19.83
CA ALA A 222 -9.87 2.84 -20.83
C ALA A 222 -8.63 2.00 -20.52
N TRP A 223 -8.34 1.76 -19.23
CA TRP A 223 -7.20 0.98 -18.76
C TRP A 223 -7.20 -0.47 -19.27
N LEU A 224 -8.37 -1.10 -19.40
CA LEU A 224 -8.47 -2.48 -19.87
C LEU A 224 -7.84 -2.67 -21.27
N GLY A 225 -7.85 -1.62 -22.10
CA GLY A 225 -7.24 -1.61 -23.42
C GLY A 225 -7.70 -2.75 -24.33
N ASP A 226 -6.87 -3.09 -25.31
CA ASP A 226 -7.17 -4.16 -26.28
C ASP A 226 -7.08 -5.57 -25.68
N GLU A 227 -6.28 -5.74 -24.62
CA GLU A 227 -6.10 -7.02 -23.93
C GLU A 227 -7.30 -7.36 -23.03
N GLY A 228 -8.17 -6.38 -22.74
CA GLY A 228 -9.38 -6.55 -21.94
C GLY A 228 -9.11 -6.87 -20.47
N VAL A 229 -7.90 -6.61 -19.98
CA VAL A 229 -7.46 -6.94 -18.61
C VAL A 229 -6.63 -5.83 -17.97
N PRO A 230 -6.74 -5.62 -16.64
CA PRO A 230 -6.00 -4.58 -15.93
C PRO A 230 -4.56 -5.00 -15.54
N PHE A 231 -3.91 -5.87 -16.31
CA PHE A 231 -2.60 -6.44 -15.94
C PHE A 231 -1.54 -6.19 -17.00
N ALA A 232 -0.37 -5.70 -16.59
CA ALA A 232 0.77 -5.51 -17.48
C ALA A 232 1.47 -6.85 -17.78
N ARG A 233 2.06 -6.96 -18.96
CA ARG A 233 2.99 -8.05 -19.29
C ARG A 233 4.28 -7.90 -18.47
N GLY A 234 4.81 -9.01 -17.96
CA GLY A 234 6.09 -9.03 -17.23
C GLY A 234 5.99 -8.61 -15.75
N VAL A 235 4.84 -8.09 -15.32
CA VAL A 235 4.59 -7.70 -13.92
C VAL A 235 3.88 -8.85 -13.21
N ARG A 236 4.36 -9.19 -12.01
CA ARG A 236 3.70 -10.16 -11.12
C ARG A 236 2.66 -9.49 -10.25
N TYR A 237 1.47 -10.07 -10.15
CA TYR A 237 0.38 -9.56 -9.32
C TYR A 237 0.03 -10.56 -8.22
N VAL A 238 -0.01 -10.09 -6.97
CA VAL A 238 -0.48 -10.88 -5.82
C VAL A 238 -1.59 -10.12 -5.10
N ALA A 239 -2.82 -10.62 -5.19
CA ALA A 239 -3.96 -10.04 -4.48
C ALA A 239 -4.22 -10.79 -3.18
N VAL A 240 -4.08 -10.12 -2.03
CA VAL A 240 -4.48 -10.66 -0.74
C VAL A 240 -5.91 -10.20 -0.45
N SER A 241 -6.85 -11.14 -0.52
CA SER A 241 -8.27 -10.89 -0.27
C SER A 241 -8.68 -11.34 1.13
N SER A 242 -9.73 -10.74 1.69
CA SER A 242 -10.32 -11.19 2.94
C SER A 242 -11.82 -11.40 2.76
N ASP A 243 -12.33 -12.55 3.22
CA ASP A 243 -13.78 -12.82 3.23
C ASP A 243 -14.53 -11.87 4.17
N TYR A 244 -13.81 -11.18 5.07
CA TYR A 244 -14.34 -10.23 6.05
C TYR A 244 -14.19 -8.77 5.60
N ASP A 245 -13.67 -8.52 4.38
CA ASP A 245 -13.63 -7.17 3.85
C ASP A 245 -15.06 -6.66 3.61
N GLU A 246 -15.46 -5.65 4.37
CA GLU A 246 -16.81 -5.10 4.36
C GLU A 246 -17.09 -4.21 3.14
N LEU A 247 -16.07 -3.87 2.35
CA LEU A 247 -16.20 -3.06 1.15
C LEU A 247 -16.10 -3.92 -0.11
N THR A 248 -15.06 -4.76 -0.23
CA THR A 248 -14.88 -5.56 -1.46
C THR A 248 -15.63 -6.89 -1.41
N GLY A 249 -15.89 -7.41 -0.21
CA GLY A 249 -16.38 -8.77 -0.01
C GLY A 249 -15.38 -9.85 -0.45
N PRO A 250 -15.81 -11.12 -0.49
CA PRO A 250 -15.01 -12.22 -0.99
C PRO A 250 -14.61 -12.02 -2.46
N VAL A 251 -13.32 -12.18 -2.75
CA VAL A 251 -12.75 -12.04 -4.09
C VAL A 251 -12.49 -13.44 -4.66
N VAL A 252 -12.95 -13.67 -5.88
CA VAL A 252 -12.67 -14.89 -6.66
C VAL A 252 -11.63 -14.56 -7.72
N ALA A 253 -10.64 -15.42 -7.91
CA ALA A 253 -9.64 -15.24 -8.96
C ALA A 253 -10.32 -15.14 -10.34
N PRO A 254 -10.10 -14.06 -11.11
CA PRO A 254 -10.64 -13.95 -12.45
C PRO A 254 -9.97 -14.94 -13.41
N GLN A 255 -10.66 -15.25 -14.51
CA GLN A 255 -9.99 -15.84 -15.66
C GLN A 255 -9.10 -14.76 -16.30
N VAL A 256 -7.83 -15.07 -16.49
CA VAL A 256 -6.86 -14.15 -17.09
C VAL A 256 -6.12 -14.83 -18.25
N PRO A 257 -5.67 -14.08 -19.27
CA PRO A 257 -4.83 -14.62 -20.34
C PRO A 257 -3.52 -15.21 -19.81
N ASP A 258 -2.92 -16.16 -20.55
CA ASP A 258 -1.70 -16.88 -20.17
C ASP A 258 -0.48 -15.98 -19.88
N PHE A 259 -0.46 -14.75 -20.39
CA PHE A 259 0.65 -13.81 -20.14
C PHE A 259 0.58 -13.15 -18.76
N VAL A 260 -0.57 -13.24 -18.08
CA VAL A 260 -0.81 -12.58 -16.79
C VAL A 260 -0.33 -13.50 -15.67
N ASP A 261 0.66 -13.05 -14.89
CA ASP A 261 1.05 -13.68 -13.64
C ASP A 261 0.23 -13.09 -12.49
N LEU A 262 -0.96 -13.68 -12.23
CA LEU A 262 -1.85 -13.29 -11.13
C LEU A 262 -2.01 -14.44 -10.14
N ARG A 263 -1.76 -14.14 -8.86
CA ARG A 263 -2.10 -15.01 -7.73
C ARG A 263 -3.07 -14.30 -6.80
N VAL A 264 -4.24 -14.91 -6.56
CA VAL A 264 -5.16 -14.47 -5.50
C VAL A 264 -4.96 -15.37 -4.28
N VAL A 265 -4.69 -14.76 -3.13
CA VAL A 265 -4.47 -15.44 -1.85
C VAL A 265 -5.54 -14.96 -0.88
N ARG A 266 -6.34 -15.89 -0.36
CA ARG A 266 -7.32 -15.58 0.67
C ARG A 266 -6.61 -15.52 2.02
N LEU A 267 -6.83 -14.45 2.77
CA LEU A 267 -6.24 -14.23 4.10
C LEU A 267 -6.55 -15.40 5.03
N GLN A 268 -7.75 -15.96 4.93
CA GLN A 268 -8.22 -17.07 5.75
C GLN A 268 -7.64 -18.44 5.36
N ASP A 269 -6.98 -18.58 4.20
CA ASP A 269 -6.41 -19.86 3.79
C ASP A 269 -5.32 -20.31 4.76
N GLY A 270 -5.58 -21.37 5.53
CA GLY A 270 -4.67 -21.83 6.59
C GLY A 270 -4.73 -21.00 7.89
N CYS A 271 -5.64 -20.02 7.98
CA CYS A 271 -5.90 -19.26 9.21
C CYS A 271 -7.31 -18.66 9.25
N GLU A 272 -8.32 -19.50 9.48
CA GLU A 272 -9.73 -19.04 9.62
C GLU A 272 -9.97 -18.12 10.83
N ALA A 273 -9.01 -18.03 11.76
CA ALA A 273 -9.07 -17.14 12.91
C ALA A 273 -8.75 -15.68 12.57
N ASP A 274 -8.00 -15.43 11.49
CA ASP A 274 -7.76 -14.06 11.02
C ASP A 274 -9.01 -13.56 10.27
N ARG A 275 -9.74 -12.66 10.93
CA ARG A 275 -10.95 -12.02 10.43
C ARG A 275 -10.74 -10.54 10.12
N SER A 276 -9.51 -10.16 9.77
CA SER A 276 -9.22 -8.77 9.41
C SER A 276 -10.04 -8.35 8.18
N GLY A 277 -10.81 -7.28 8.31
CA GLY A 277 -11.57 -6.63 7.25
C GLY A 277 -10.78 -5.52 6.56
N HIS A 278 -11.50 -4.57 5.95
CA HIS A 278 -10.92 -3.67 4.93
C HIS A 278 -9.75 -2.82 5.44
N LEU A 279 -9.84 -2.24 6.65
CA LEU A 279 -8.77 -1.43 7.24
C LEU A 279 -7.84 -2.24 8.14
N THR A 280 -8.39 -3.24 8.84
CA THR A 280 -7.61 -4.04 9.79
C THR A 280 -6.58 -4.94 9.10
N VAL A 281 -6.75 -5.23 7.80
CA VAL A 281 -5.74 -5.93 6.98
C VAL A 281 -4.38 -5.22 6.98
N LEU A 282 -4.35 -3.88 7.08
CA LEU A 282 -3.12 -3.09 7.15
C LEU A 282 -2.31 -3.32 8.43
N ALA A 283 -2.91 -3.93 9.45
CA ALA A 283 -2.26 -4.33 10.68
C ALA A 283 -2.30 -5.84 10.93
N SER A 284 -2.79 -6.64 9.97
CA SER A 284 -2.79 -8.10 10.11
C SER A 284 -1.36 -8.63 10.04
N PRO A 285 -0.89 -9.35 11.09
CA PRO A 285 0.38 -10.06 11.06
C PRO A 285 0.47 -11.03 9.89
N ARG A 286 -0.64 -11.67 9.56
CA ARG A 286 -0.72 -12.59 8.42
C ARG A 286 -0.63 -11.88 7.09
N ALA A 287 -1.33 -10.75 6.93
CA ALA A 287 -1.26 -9.97 5.69
C ALA A 287 0.16 -9.43 5.47
N VAL A 288 0.82 -8.92 6.51
CA VAL A 288 2.23 -8.51 6.47
C VAL A 288 3.13 -9.66 6.00
N ASP A 289 2.91 -10.85 6.54
CA ASP A 289 3.68 -12.04 6.17
C ASP A 289 3.48 -12.43 4.70
N LEU A 290 2.24 -12.38 4.22
CA LEU A 290 1.90 -12.64 2.81
C LEU A 290 2.49 -11.58 1.87
N VAL A 291 2.53 -10.31 2.30
CA VAL A 291 3.20 -9.22 1.56
C VAL A 291 4.70 -9.51 1.47
N ILE A 292 5.36 -9.82 2.59
CA ILE A 292 6.80 -10.16 2.60
C ILE A 292 7.10 -11.34 1.67
N ASP A 293 6.28 -12.39 1.71
CA ASP A 293 6.44 -13.57 0.85
C ASP A 293 6.22 -13.24 -0.63
N ALA A 294 5.28 -12.35 -0.94
CA ALA A 294 5.02 -11.88 -2.30
C ALA A 294 6.22 -11.10 -2.87
N LEU A 295 6.82 -10.23 -2.04
CA LEU A 295 7.96 -9.40 -2.41
C LEU A 295 9.28 -10.20 -2.45
N GLY A 296 9.48 -11.17 -1.56
CA GLY A 296 10.74 -11.91 -1.40
C GLY A 296 10.99 -13.07 -2.38
N GLY A 297 10.06 -13.35 -3.30
CA GLY A 297 10.20 -14.45 -4.25
C GLY A 297 10.81 -14.03 -5.59
N PRO A 298 11.79 -14.77 -6.16
CA PRO A 298 12.18 -14.59 -7.56
C PRO A 298 10.98 -14.78 -8.49
N LEU A 299 11.00 -14.08 -9.64
CA LEU A 299 10.12 -14.40 -10.77
C LEU A 299 10.33 -15.87 -11.13
N ARG A 300 9.39 -16.75 -10.78
CA ARG A 300 9.39 -18.11 -11.32
C ARG A 300 8.94 -18.02 -12.77
N SER A 301 9.89 -17.74 -13.63
CA SER A 301 9.75 -17.96 -15.07
C SER A 301 9.41 -19.43 -15.28
N GLY A 302 8.15 -19.69 -15.62
CA GLY A 302 7.60 -20.89 -16.23
C GLY A 302 7.90 -22.22 -15.54
N HIS A 303 6.86 -22.88 -15.03
CA HIS A 303 6.65 -24.33 -15.15
C HIS A 303 5.12 -24.49 -15.19
N GLY A 304 4.52 -25.01 -16.26
CA GLY A 304 4.93 -26.27 -16.89
C GLY A 304 4.17 -27.39 -16.18
N GLY A 305 3.38 -28.15 -16.93
CA GLY A 305 2.43 -29.14 -16.42
C GLY A 305 3.05 -30.28 -15.60
N PRO A 306 2.23 -31.25 -15.17
CA PRO A 306 2.63 -32.27 -14.23
C PRO A 306 3.57 -33.31 -14.87
N GLY A 307 4.77 -33.44 -14.30
CA GLY A 307 5.87 -34.34 -14.69
C GLY A 307 7.17 -33.52 -14.71
N ASP A 308 8.18 -33.73 -13.89
CA ASP A 308 8.90 -34.98 -13.70
C ASP A 308 9.64 -35.00 -12.35
N GLY A 309 9.73 -36.18 -11.73
CA GLY A 309 10.52 -36.41 -10.53
C GLY A 309 12.03 -36.46 -10.83
N GLY A 310 12.82 -35.69 -10.07
CA GLY A 310 14.27 -35.78 -10.02
C GLY A 310 14.85 -35.03 -8.80
N PRO A 311 15.80 -35.60 -8.04
CA PRO A 311 16.25 -35.03 -6.77
C PRO A 311 17.36 -33.99 -7.01
N GLY A 312 17.04 -32.72 -6.85
CA GLY A 312 17.99 -31.62 -6.88
C GLY A 312 17.71 -30.67 -5.72
N GLY A 313 18.37 -30.91 -4.59
CA GLY A 313 18.27 -30.07 -3.39
C GLY A 313 18.85 -28.68 -3.64
N GLY A 314 17.98 -27.70 -3.89
CA GLY A 314 18.22 -26.34 -3.45
C GLY A 314 17.77 -26.25 -2.00
N ALA A 315 18.65 -25.82 -1.10
CA ALA A 315 18.26 -25.42 0.24
C ALA A 315 17.25 -24.28 0.11
N GLY A 316 15.96 -24.62 0.12
CA GLY A 316 14.92 -23.63 0.33
C GLY A 316 15.22 -22.99 1.67
N LEU A 317 15.36 -21.67 1.69
CA LEU A 317 15.25 -20.95 2.94
C LEU A 317 13.95 -21.45 3.59
N ASP A 318 14.04 -22.01 4.79
CA ASP A 318 12.88 -22.41 5.59
C ASP A 318 12.12 -21.13 5.93
N VAL A 319 11.36 -20.61 4.97
CA VAL A 319 10.51 -19.43 5.17
C VAL A 319 9.40 -19.88 6.13
N PRO A 320 9.32 -19.30 7.33
CA PRO A 320 8.29 -19.68 8.28
C PRO A 320 6.92 -19.43 7.67
N PRO A 321 5.93 -20.30 7.92
CA PRO A 321 4.60 -20.10 7.39
C PRO A 321 4.01 -18.76 7.89
N PRO A 322 3.15 -18.10 7.10
CA PRO A 322 2.50 -16.87 7.53
C PRO A 322 1.77 -17.06 8.86
N ARG A 323 1.97 -16.11 9.78
CA ARG A 323 1.38 -16.12 11.12
C ARG A 323 -0.13 -16.29 11.05
N CYS A 324 -0.68 -16.93 12.07
CA CYS A 324 -2.13 -17.02 12.26
C CYS A 324 -2.50 -16.35 13.57
N VAL A 325 -3.00 -15.12 13.49
CA VAL A 325 -3.36 -14.30 14.65
C VAL A 325 -4.86 -13.99 14.60
N PRO A 326 -5.62 -14.34 15.65
CA PRO A 326 -7.03 -13.97 15.76
C PRO A 326 -7.25 -12.45 15.66
N ALA A 327 -8.24 -12.03 14.87
CA ALA A 327 -8.50 -10.60 14.63
C ALA A 327 -9.06 -9.84 15.84
N ASP A 328 -9.59 -10.53 16.86
CA ASP A 328 -9.99 -9.91 18.14
C ASP A 328 -8.80 -9.24 18.85
N GLN A 329 -7.57 -9.69 18.58
CA GLN A 329 -6.34 -9.03 19.04
C GLN A 329 -6.01 -7.73 18.27
N LEU A 330 -6.59 -7.54 17.07
CA LEU A 330 -6.39 -6.37 16.22
C LEU A 330 -7.50 -5.31 16.39
N VAL A 331 -8.66 -5.73 16.89
CA VAL A 331 -9.80 -4.86 17.25
C VAL A 331 -9.69 -4.37 18.71
N GLY A 332 -8.99 -5.12 19.57
CA GLY A 332 -8.90 -4.88 21.02
C GLY A 332 -7.61 -4.22 21.49
N VAL A 333 -7.73 -3.35 22.49
CA VAL A 333 -6.65 -2.50 23.06
C VAL A 333 -5.47 -3.28 23.69
N LEU A 334 -5.47 -4.61 23.82
CA LEU A 334 -4.52 -5.28 24.73
C LEU A 334 -4.07 -6.68 24.27
N ALA A 335 -3.17 -6.78 23.29
CA ALA A 335 -2.17 -7.86 23.26
C ALA A 335 -1.01 -7.50 22.30
N PRO A 336 0.27 -7.61 22.72
CA PRO A 336 1.38 -7.59 21.78
C PRO A 336 1.34 -8.86 20.92
N VAL A 337 1.37 -8.69 19.59
CA VAL A 337 1.59 -9.80 18.65
C VAL A 337 3.03 -10.29 18.82
N PRO A 338 3.29 -11.61 18.98
CA PRO A 338 4.65 -12.10 19.09
C PRO A 338 5.47 -11.74 17.83
N PRO A 339 6.75 -11.33 17.98
CA PRO A 339 7.65 -11.19 16.85
C PRO A 339 7.87 -12.55 16.16
N ARG A 340 8.19 -12.49 14.86
CA ARG A 340 8.65 -13.67 14.10
C ARG A 340 9.95 -14.24 14.70
#